data_AF-A0A967H0P4-F1
#
_entry.id   AF-A0A967H0P4-F1
#
_cell.length_a   1.000
_cell.length_b   1.000
_cell.length_c   1.000
_cell.angle_alpha   90.00
_cell.angle_beta   90.00
_cell.angle_gamma   90.00
#
_symmetry.space_group_name_H-M   'P 1'
#
loop_
_entity.id
_entity.type
_entity.pdbx_description
1 polymer ?
#
loop_
_entity_poly.entity_id
_entity_poly.type
_entity_poly.pdbx_seq_one_letter_code
_entity_poly.pdbx_strand_id
1 'polypeptide(L)'
;MSKGGPEYPVTKPGGRAGLKGKRAISAPRETGHRIELPPPPHSRHLPATMDSLMESAPAPETVIDGVRYLYFGGTGYLGLAAHPEVIEAGCEAMRRYGVHSATTRARFGTNP
;
A
#
# COMPACT_ATOMS: atom_id res chain seq x y z
N MET A 1 -12.96 -23.64 34.06
CA MET A 1 -13.11 -22.62 32.98
C MET A 1 -11.82 -22.61 32.18
N SER A 2 -11.77 -23.25 31.00
CA SER A 2 -11.66 -22.64 29.65
C SER A 2 -10.59 -21.53 29.57
N LYS A 3 -9.53 -21.62 28.75
CA LYS A 3 -9.59 -21.75 27.28
C LYS A 3 -8.37 -22.50 26.70
N GLY A 4 -8.66 -23.40 25.75
CA GLY A 4 -7.67 -23.91 24.80
C GLY A 4 -7.43 -22.91 23.67
N GLY A 5 -6.17 -22.72 23.30
CA GLY A 5 -5.77 -22.06 22.06
C GLY A 5 -5.56 -23.09 20.94
N PRO A 6 -5.69 -22.72 19.66
CA PRO A 6 -5.48 -23.65 18.56
C PRO A 6 -3.99 -23.99 18.40
N GLU A 7 -3.68 -25.27 18.58
CA GLU A 7 -2.39 -25.90 18.32
C GLU A 7 -2.20 -26.02 16.79
N TYR A 8 -1.20 -25.32 16.24
CA TYR A 8 -0.85 -25.41 14.82
C TYR A 8 0.09 -26.61 14.60
N PRO A 9 -0.26 -27.59 13.74
CA PRO A 9 0.61 -28.71 13.47
C PRO A 9 1.80 -28.27 12.61
N VAL A 10 3.02 -28.48 13.13
CA VAL A 10 4.27 -28.37 12.38
C VAL A 10 4.39 -29.59 11.46
N THR A 11 4.13 -29.40 10.17
CA THR A 11 4.33 -30.45 9.16
C THR A 11 5.82 -30.60 8.82
N LYS A 12 6.39 -31.77 9.11
CA LYS A 12 7.75 -32.17 8.69
C LYS A 12 7.86 -32.19 7.16
N PRO A 13 9.03 -31.87 6.56
CA PRO A 13 9.23 -32.00 5.12
C PRO A 13 9.36 -33.48 4.75
N GLY A 14 8.30 -34.05 4.19
CA GLY A 14 8.27 -35.40 3.63
C GLY A 14 8.68 -35.43 2.15
N GLY A 15 9.74 -36.18 1.85
CA GLY A 15 9.90 -37.04 0.68
C GLY A 15 9.69 -36.45 -0.72
N ARG A 16 10.78 -36.31 -1.48
CA ARG A 16 10.75 -36.26 -2.96
C ARG A 16 10.16 -37.56 -3.51
N ALA A 17 9.00 -37.47 -4.15
CA ALA A 17 8.48 -38.52 -5.03
C ALA A 17 8.09 -37.87 -6.36
N GLY A 18 8.73 -38.33 -7.44
CA GLY A 18 8.50 -37.82 -8.79
C GLY A 18 7.11 -38.19 -9.33
N LEU A 19 6.49 -37.26 -10.05
CA LEU A 19 5.37 -37.56 -10.94
C LEU A 19 5.75 -37.19 -12.38
N LYS A 20 5.91 -38.24 -13.20
CA LYS A 20 5.91 -38.19 -14.66
C LYS A 20 4.58 -37.65 -15.19
N GLY A 21 4.67 -36.82 -16.22
CA GLY A 21 3.69 -36.72 -17.31
C GLY A 21 2.33 -36.11 -16.97
N LYS A 22 2.19 -34.80 -17.19
CA LYS A 22 0.89 -34.18 -17.49
C LYS A 22 1.04 -33.27 -18.71
N ARG A 23 0.30 -33.61 -19.76
CA ARG A 23 0.22 -32.88 -21.03
C ARG A 23 -0.15 -31.43 -20.76
N ALA A 24 0.59 -30.48 -21.34
CA ALA A 24 0.30 -29.06 -21.28
C ALA A 24 -1.06 -28.80 -21.93
N ILE A 25 -2.05 -28.44 -21.11
CA ILE A 25 -3.30 -27.88 -21.58
C ILE A 25 -2.98 -26.41 -21.84
N SER A 26 -2.89 -26.02 -23.11
CA SER A 26 -2.61 -24.64 -23.50
C SER A 26 -3.69 -23.73 -22.94
N ALA A 27 -3.29 -22.77 -22.11
CA ALA A 27 -4.18 -21.71 -21.62
C ALA A 27 -4.74 -20.90 -22.81
N PRO A 28 -6.02 -20.49 -22.78
CA PRO A 28 -6.59 -19.64 -23.81
C PRO A 28 -5.86 -18.29 -23.83
N ARG A 29 -5.52 -17.82 -25.05
CA ARG A 29 -4.85 -16.53 -25.26
C ARG A 29 -5.80 -15.42 -24.81
N GLU A 30 -5.50 -14.78 -23.69
CA GLU A 30 -6.18 -13.55 -23.28
C GLU A 30 -5.86 -12.46 -24.31
N THR A 31 -6.82 -12.20 -25.21
CA THR A 31 -6.87 -10.99 -26.02
C THR A 31 -7.27 -9.82 -25.11
N GLY A 32 -6.39 -9.47 -24.17
CA GLY A 32 -6.49 -8.22 -23.45
C GLY A 32 -6.08 -7.09 -24.40
N HIS A 33 -6.96 -6.11 -24.60
CA HIS A 33 -6.55 -4.83 -25.19
C HIS A 33 -5.42 -4.27 -24.32
N ARG A 34 -4.18 -4.43 -24.78
CA ARG A 34 -3.02 -3.83 -24.14
C ARG A 34 -3.19 -2.33 -24.30
N ILE A 35 -3.70 -1.67 -23.26
CA ILE A 35 -3.65 -0.22 -23.17
C ILE A 35 -2.16 0.11 -23.05
N GLU A 36 -1.53 0.41 -24.19
CA GLU A 36 -0.22 1.04 -24.18
C GLU A 36 -0.42 2.41 -23.55
N LEU A 37 -0.09 2.53 -22.25
CA LEU A 37 0.10 3.83 -21.66
C LEU A 37 1.18 4.54 -22.50
N PRO A 38 0.96 5.82 -22.87
CA PRO A 38 2.01 6.59 -23.50
C PRO A 38 3.27 6.51 -22.61
N PRO A 39 4.47 6.42 -23.21
CA PRO A 39 5.69 6.37 -22.43
C PRO A 39 5.69 7.54 -21.46
N PRO A 40 6.02 7.32 -20.18
CA PRO A 40 6.07 8.40 -19.21
C PRO A 40 6.98 9.50 -19.78
N PRO A 41 6.67 10.78 -19.54
CA PRO A 41 7.28 11.91 -20.25
C PRO A 41 8.83 12.02 -20.17
N HIS A 42 9.52 11.09 -19.50
CA HIS A 42 10.95 11.14 -19.19
C HIS A 42 11.69 9.79 -19.28
N SER A 43 11.50 8.99 -20.34
CA SER A 43 12.28 7.76 -20.60
C SER A 43 13.81 7.94 -20.77
N ARG A 44 14.39 9.06 -20.32
CA ARG A 44 15.83 9.25 -20.17
C ARG A 44 16.17 8.95 -18.70
N HIS A 45 16.90 7.85 -18.48
CA HIS A 45 17.49 7.43 -17.20
C HIS A 45 17.65 8.58 -16.20
N LEU A 46 16.74 8.71 -15.22
CA LEU A 46 17.10 9.36 -13.97
C LEU A 46 18.06 8.40 -13.26
N PRO A 47 19.25 8.85 -12.85
CA PRO A 47 20.05 8.05 -11.93
C PRO A 47 19.18 7.74 -10.71
N ALA A 48 19.20 6.49 -10.24
CA ALA A 48 18.43 5.99 -9.10
C ALA A 48 18.82 6.63 -7.75
N THR A 49 19.43 7.81 -7.79
CA THR A 49 19.96 8.59 -6.68
C THR A 49 19.71 10.08 -6.97
N MET A 50 18.43 10.42 -7.12
CA MET A 50 17.93 11.77 -6.90
C MET A 50 16.73 11.62 -5.99
N ASP A 51 16.73 12.33 -4.86
CA ASP A 51 15.65 12.33 -3.90
C ASP A 51 14.40 12.89 -4.58
N SER A 52 13.56 12.00 -5.12
CA SER A 52 12.30 12.41 -5.75
C SER A 52 11.40 13.04 -4.71
N LEU A 53 10.97 14.27 -4.96
CA LEU A 53 10.12 15.05 -4.07
C LEU A 53 8.65 14.89 -4.45
N MET A 54 7.84 14.41 -3.52
CA MET A 54 6.39 14.37 -3.67
C MET A 54 5.79 15.67 -3.14
N GLU A 55 5.17 16.45 -4.03
CA GLU A 55 4.69 17.81 -3.72
C GLU A 55 3.19 17.87 -3.40
N SER A 56 2.45 16.80 -3.71
CA SER A 56 1.01 16.70 -3.44
C SER A 56 0.68 15.49 -2.57
N ALA A 57 -0.49 15.52 -1.95
CA ALA A 57 -1.00 14.37 -1.23
C ALA A 57 -1.17 13.16 -2.17
N PRO A 58 -0.92 11.92 -1.69
CA PRO A 58 -1.19 10.71 -2.45
C PRO A 58 -2.67 10.63 -2.85
N ALA A 59 -2.93 10.65 -4.15
CA ALA A 59 -4.25 10.52 -4.77
C ALA A 59 -4.09 9.74 -6.09
N PRO A 60 -5.17 9.46 -6.86
CA PRO A 60 -5.04 8.78 -8.15
C PRO A 60 -4.05 9.47 -9.10
N GLU A 61 -3.92 10.80 -8.98
CA GLU A 61 -2.87 11.60 -9.59
C GLU A 61 -2.02 12.28 -8.52
N THR A 62 -0.70 12.33 -8.70
CA THR A 62 0.21 13.03 -7.80
C THR A 62 1.30 13.77 -8.56
N VAL A 63 1.86 14.81 -7.95
CA VAL A 63 3.00 15.56 -8.46
C VAL A 63 4.28 15.04 -7.82
N ILE A 64 5.23 14.61 -8.65
CA ILE A 64 6.59 14.20 -8.27
C ILE A 64 7.57 14.97 -9.14
N ASP A 65 8.48 15.71 -8.51
CA ASP A 65 9.48 16.54 -9.20
C ASP A 65 8.83 17.50 -10.23
N GLY A 66 7.73 18.15 -9.85
CA GLY A 66 6.95 19.05 -10.70
C GLY A 66 6.13 18.36 -11.81
N VAL A 67 6.19 17.04 -11.95
CA VAL A 67 5.50 16.28 -13.01
C VAL A 67 4.31 15.51 -12.45
N ARG A 68 3.17 15.58 -13.15
CA ARG A 68 1.94 14.88 -12.76
C ARG A 68 1.97 13.43 -13.26
N TYR A 69 1.78 12.48 -12.33
CA TYR A 69 1.76 11.05 -12.59
C TYR A 69 0.45 10.43 -12.10
N LEU A 70 0.00 9.37 -12.80
CA LEU A 70 -0.93 8.41 -12.22
C LEU A 70 -0.18 7.57 -11.18
N TYR A 71 -0.67 7.59 -9.95
CA TYR A 71 0.10 7.10 -8.80
C TYR A 71 -0.31 5.68 -8.40
N PHE A 72 0.43 4.70 -8.91
CA PHE A 72 0.22 3.27 -8.59
C PHE A 72 1.18 2.72 -7.53
N GLY A 73 2.16 3.53 -7.08
CA GLY A 73 3.22 3.11 -6.15
C GLY A 73 2.89 3.29 -4.66
N GLY A 74 1.67 3.72 -4.33
CA GLY A 74 1.26 4.05 -2.96
C GLY A 74 0.52 2.92 -2.22
N THR A 75 0.25 3.17 -0.95
CA THR A 75 -0.60 2.33 -0.07
C THR A 75 -2.00 2.91 0.14
N GLY A 76 -2.34 3.99 -0.56
CA GLY A 76 -3.61 4.71 -0.43
C GLY A 76 -4.78 4.04 -1.13
N TYR A 77 -5.02 2.74 -0.90
CA TYR A 77 -6.02 1.94 -1.62
C TYR A 77 -7.44 2.51 -1.59
N LEU A 78 -7.81 3.21 -0.50
CA LEU A 78 -9.13 3.81 -0.32
C LEU A 78 -9.17 5.32 -0.63
N GLY A 79 -8.06 5.93 -1.03
CA GLY A 79 -8.01 7.37 -1.34
C GLY A 79 -8.21 8.30 -0.13
N LEU A 80 -8.10 7.81 1.10
CA LEU A 80 -8.39 8.60 2.30
C LEU A 80 -7.31 9.64 2.65
N ALA A 81 -6.10 9.50 2.11
CA ALA A 81 -4.97 10.37 2.42
C ALA A 81 -5.21 11.84 2.06
N ALA A 82 -6.00 12.10 1.01
CA ALA A 82 -6.37 13.44 0.55
C ALA A 82 -7.88 13.74 0.73
N HIS A 83 -8.62 12.87 1.43
CA HIS A 83 -10.07 13.01 1.55
C HIS A 83 -10.43 14.22 2.44
N PRO A 84 -11.28 15.16 1.97
CA PRO A 84 -11.49 16.44 2.66
C PRO A 84 -12.06 16.26 4.07
N GLU A 85 -13.00 15.34 4.27
CA GLU A 85 -13.58 15.09 5.60
C GLU A 85 -12.57 14.52 6.60
N VAL A 86 -11.60 13.72 6.13
CA VAL A 86 -10.54 13.16 6.98
C VAL A 86 -9.57 14.25 7.41
N ILE A 87 -9.21 15.14 6.47
CA ILE A 87 -8.37 16.29 6.75
C ILE A 87 -9.04 17.21 7.77
N GLU A 88 -10.31 17.54 7.58
CA GLU A 88 -11.01 18.45 8.50
C GLU A 88 -11.19 17.81 9.89
N ALA A 89 -11.53 16.53 9.97
CA ALA A 89 -11.59 15.81 11.24
C ALA A 89 -10.23 15.83 11.97
N GLY A 90 -9.13 15.68 11.24
CA GLY A 90 -7.76 15.80 11.77
C GLY A 90 -7.46 17.21 12.29
N CYS A 91 -7.77 18.24 11.50
CA CYS A 91 -7.63 19.64 11.91
C CYS A 91 -8.41 19.94 13.18
N GLU A 92 -9.66 19.49 13.26
CA GLU A 92 -10.51 19.71 14.42
C GLU A 92 -10.01 18.99 15.67
N ALA A 93 -9.57 17.73 15.53
CA ALA A 93 -8.97 16.98 16.63
C ALA A 93 -7.70 17.67 17.16
N MET A 94 -6.84 18.17 16.26
CA MET A 94 -5.64 18.90 16.64
C MET A 94 -5.96 20.22 17.37
N ARG A 95 -7.01 20.94 16.95
CA ARG A 95 -7.47 22.16 17.65
C ARG A 95 -8.04 21.86 19.04
N ARG A 96 -8.77 20.74 19.19
CA ARG A 96 -9.41 20.36 20.46
C ARG A 96 -8.46 19.73 21.47
N TYR A 97 -7.58 18.83 21.02
CA TYR A 97 -6.79 17.96 21.90
C TYR A 97 -5.28 18.22 21.84
N GLY A 98 -4.84 19.11 20.94
CA GLY A 98 -3.43 19.34 20.67
C GLY A 98 -2.81 18.24 19.81
N VAL A 99 -1.49 18.34 19.59
CA VAL A 99 -0.75 17.44 18.69
C VAL A 99 -0.46 16.09 19.34
N HIS A 100 -0.28 16.04 20.66
CA HIS A 100 -0.01 14.80 21.39
C HIS A 100 -0.36 14.91 22.88
N SER A 101 -0.51 13.78 23.57
CA SER A 101 -0.94 13.71 24.98
C SER A 101 0.16 13.84 26.03
N ALA A 102 1.44 13.99 25.65
CA ALA A 102 2.58 14.13 26.59
C ALA A 102 2.78 13.03 27.63
N THR A 103 2.11 11.88 27.49
CA THR A 103 2.15 10.81 28.48
C THR A 103 1.77 9.46 27.88
N THR A 104 1.92 8.39 28.66
CA THR A 104 1.59 7.03 28.21
C THR A 104 0.08 6.79 28.25
N ARG A 105 -0.42 5.90 27.38
CA ARG A 105 -1.84 5.49 27.38
C ARG A 105 -2.30 4.90 28.72
N ALA A 106 -1.39 4.29 29.48
CA ALA A 106 -1.69 3.71 30.78
C ALA A 106 -1.95 4.76 31.88
N ARG A 107 -1.58 6.03 31.64
CA ARG A 107 -1.88 7.16 32.53
C ARG A 107 -2.91 8.05 31.86
N PHE A 108 -2.54 9.28 31.50
CA PHE A 108 -3.45 10.29 30.94
C PHE A 108 -3.32 10.40 29.41
N GLY A 109 -2.86 9.35 28.74
CA GLY A 109 -2.54 9.39 27.31
C GLY A 109 -3.72 9.10 26.39
N THR A 110 -4.91 8.94 26.96
CA THR A 110 -6.13 8.57 26.24
C THR A 110 -7.02 9.80 26.12
N ASN A 111 -7.00 10.41 24.95
CA ASN A 111 -7.92 11.49 24.57
C ASN A 111 -9.10 10.88 23.79
N PRO A 112 -10.32 11.44 23.94
CA PRO A 112 -11.51 10.94 23.26
C PRO A 112 -11.52 11.21 21.75
#